data_AF-A0AAV5FVA0-F1
#
_entry.id   AF-A0AAV5FVA0-F1
#
_cell.length_a   1.000
_cell.length_b   1.000
_cell.length_c   1.000
_cell.angle_alpha   90.00
_cell.angle_beta   90.00
_cell.angle_gamma   90.00
#
_symmetry.space_group_name_H-M   'P 1'
#
loop_
_entity.id
_entity.type
_entity.pdbx_description
1 polymer ?
#
loop_
_entity_poly.entity_id
_entity_poly.type
_entity_poly.pdbx_seq_one_letter_code
_entity_poly.pdbx_strand_id
1 'polypeptide(L)'
;MGADLSTTKRKIANFCDKPNGGMLGLLGLQVALQYGHPDSARPPVTAALIVANSLVYLRLGDLRYILPFNFDMSFNPYRIIEGGQWTRLLTSPFVHAHEAHLFLNMSGLLWMGSGVEQSMGSAKFASMVAALLGLSQGITLLLCRVLESLGEGGHYNVHHAVGFSGVVFAMKTVLTAGGDDIVPLGFIMPLKYTTWAELLLNQLTVPHSSFLGHLGGILAGYAYIGLNRLFGGADLPTMTFTPPPGRGRANHGRRRASAGREPPRALHVKTLLSRGDTYGLFEIRLRTRRLQRFHR
;
A
#
# COMPACT_ATOMS: atom_id res chain seq x y z
N MET A 1 -9.65 -32.43 23.31
CA MET A 1 -8.58 -31.41 23.28
C MET A 1 -7.31 -32.07 22.78
N GLY A 2 -6.93 -31.81 21.55
CA GLY A 2 -5.76 -32.40 20.91
C GLY A 2 -5.62 -31.79 19.53
N ALA A 3 -5.18 -30.52 19.48
CA ALA A 3 -4.73 -29.94 18.23
C ALA A 3 -3.54 -30.78 17.77
N ASP A 4 -3.75 -31.55 16.71
CA ASP A 4 -2.79 -32.49 16.16
C ASP A 4 -1.45 -31.77 15.90
N LEU A 5 -0.39 -32.26 16.57
CA LEU A 5 0.96 -31.73 16.40
C LEU A 5 1.40 -31.75 14.93
N SER A 6 0.79 -32.59 14.08
CA SER A 6 1.05 -32.63 12.63
C SER A 6 0.52 -31.41 11.89
N THR A 7 -0.61 -30.82 12.31
CA THR A 7 -1.20 -29.63 11.67
C THR A 7 -0.43 -28.37 12.04
N THR A 8 0.03 -28.28 13.29
CA THR A 8 0.91 -27.20 13.75
C THR A 8 2.27 -27.28 13.05
N LYS A 9 2.87 -28.47 12.92
CA LYS A 9 4.10 -28.68 12.15
C LYS A 9 3.94 -28.36 10.66
N ARG A 10 2.78 -28.65 10.05
CA ARG A 10 2.47 -28.26 8.66
C ARG A 10 2.36 -26.75 8.48
N LYS A 11 1.68 -26.06 9.40
CA LYS A 11 1.63 -24.59 9.41
C LYS A 11 3.02 -23.98 9.60
N ILE A 12 3.88 -24.58 10.42
CA ILE A 12 5.29 -24.20 10.62
C ILE A 12 6.10 -24.44 9.33
N ALA A 13 5.88 -25.54 8.61
CA ALA A 13 6.56 -25.85 7.35
C ALA A 13 6.24 -24.82 6.24
N ASN A 14 5.01 -24.31 6.18
CA ASN A 14 4.60 -23.27 5.22
C ASN A 14 5.21 -21.88 5.48
N PHE A 15 5.95 -21.68 6.58
CA PHE A 15 6.77 -20.47 6.81
C PHE A 15 8.20 -20.59 6.25
N CYS A 16 8.52 -21.69 5.58
CA CYS A 16 9.87 -22.07 5.17
C CYS A 16 9.95 -22.56 3.72
N ASP A 17 9.12 -22.04 2.81
CA ASP A 17 9.35 -22.29 1.38
C ASP A 17 10.55 -21.48 0.90
N LYS A 18 11.61 -22.20 0.48
CA LYS A 18 12.81 -21.64 -0.13
C LYS A 18 12.49 -21.00 -1.50
N PRO A 19 13.20 -19.92 -1.87
CA PRO A 19 12.84 -19.04 -2.97
C PRO A 19 13.33 -19.60 -4.30
N ASN A 20 12.40 -19.96 -5.19
CA ASN A 20 12.69 -20.24 -6.60
C ASN A 20 11.72 -19.46 -7.52
N GLY A 21 11.31 -18.24 -7.14
CA GLY A 21 10.24 -17.51 -7.83
C GLY A 21 10.67 -16.36 -8.74
N GLY A 22 11.95 -15.95 -8.74
CA GLY A 22 12.44 -14.81 -9.53
C GLY A 22 11.84 -13.44 -9.15
N MET A 23 10.90 -13.38 -8.21
CA MET A 23 10.15 -12.19 -7.83
C MET A 23 11.01 -11.20 -7.04
N LEU A 24 12.01 -11.66 -6.30
CA LEU A 24 13.04 -10.78 -5.72
C LEU A 24 13.84 -10.06 -6.80
N GLY A 25 14.16 -10.74 -7.90
CA GLY A 25 14.78 -10.13 -9.07
C GLY A 25 13.87 -9.10 -9.72
N LEU A 26 12.57 -9.41 -9.83
CA LEU A 26 11.57 -8.45 -10.32
C LEU A 26 11.41 -7.25 -9.38
N LEU A 27 11.45 -7.44 -8.06
CA LEU A 27 11.43 -6.34 -7.09
C LEU A 27 12.67 -5.45 -7.26
N GLY A 28 13.86 -6.06 -7.40
CA GLY A 28 15.09 -5.33 -7.68
C GLY A 28 15.01 -4.54 -8.98
N LEU A 29 14.45 -5.14 -10.03
CA LEU A 29 14.20 -4.47 -11.31
C LEU A 29 13.21 -3.30 -11.17
N GLN A 30 12.10 -3.46 -10.45
CA GLN A 30 11.14 -2.38 -10.20
C GLN A 30 11.80 -1.20 -9.47
N VAL A 31 12.59 -1.49 -8.42
CA VAL A 31 13.34 -0.47 -7.69
C VAL A 31 14.35 0.23 -8.62
N ALA A 32 15.10 -0.53 -9.42
CA ALA A 32 16.07 0.02 -10.37
C ALA A 32 15.40 0.89 -11.44
N LEU A 33 14.26 0.47 -11.99
CA LEU A 33 13.50 1.25 -12.96
C LEU A 33 12.93 2.53 -12.34
N GLN A 34 12.48 2.49 -11.09
CA GLN A 34 11.88 3.65 -10.44
C GLN A 34 12.92 4.66 -9.93
N TYR A 35 14.05 4.20 -9.40
CA TYR A 35 15.07 5.06 -8.76
C TYR A 35 16.34 5.28 -9.60
N GLY A 36 16.55 4.48 -10.64
CA GLY A 36 17.78 4.48 -11.44
C GLY A 36 17.87 5.60 -12.49
N HIS A 37 16.77 6.26 -12.83
CA HIS A 37 16.81 7.42 -13.71
C HIS A 37 17.48 8.61 -12.96
N PRO A 38 18.37 9.39 -13.59
CA PRO A 38 19.04 10.52 -12.94
C PRO A 38 18.08 11.54 -12.32
N ASP A 39 16.96 11.78 -13.00
CA ASP A 39 15.92 12.72 -12.55
C ASP A 39 14.86 12.11 -11.61
N SER A 40 14.99 10.82 -11.27
CA SER A 40 14.05 10.17 -10.36
C SER A 40 14.22 10.68 -8.94
N ALA A 41 13.09 11.00 -8.30
CA ALA A 41 13.06 11.18 -6.86
C ALA A 41 13.47 9.87 -6.16
N ARG A 42 14.26 10.00 -5.09
CA ARG A 42 14.76 8.89 -4.28
C ARG A 42 14.18 9.01 -2.87
N PRO A 43 12.98 8.48 -2.60
CA PRO A 43 12.30 8.58 -1.32
C PRO A 43 12.99 7.69 -0.27
N PRO A 44 13.81 8.26 0.64
CA PRO A 44 14.73 7.48 1.46
C PRO A 44 14.02 6.56 2.47
N VAL A 45 12.88 6.97 3.02
CA VAL A 45 12.17 6.18 4.04
C VAL A 45 11.49 4.97 3.39
N THR A 46 10.88 5.16 2.22
CA THR A 46 10.30 4.08 1.42
C THR A 46 11.38 3.08 1.03
N ALA A 47 12.52 3.56 0.51
CA ALA A 47 13.65 2.71 0.17
C ALA A 47 14.19 1.95 1.40
N ALA A 48 14.36 2.63 2.53
CA ALA A 48 14.82 2.02 3.77
C ALA A 48 13.85 0.94 4.29
N LEU A 49 12.54 1.16 4.20
CA LEU A 49 11.53 0.16 4.56
C LEU A 49 11.60 -1.06 3.64
N ILE A 50 11.73 -0.86 2.33
CA ILE A 50 11.88 -1.98 1.37
C ILE A 50 13.14 -2.78 1.71
N VAL A 51 14.27 -2.12 1.88
CA VAL A 51 15.54 -2.75 2.26
C VAL A 51 15.40 -3.50 3.58
N ALA A 52 14.81 -2.90 4.62
CA ALA A 52 14.64 -3.54 5.92
C ALA A 52 13.80 -4.83 5.82
N ASN A 53 12.67 -4.78 5.11
CA ASN A 53 11.81 -5.95 4.89
C ASN A 53 12.53 -7.04 4.07
N SER A 54 13.27 -6.66 3.01
CA SER A 54 14.06 -7.59 2.21
C SER A 54 15.21 -8.22 3.02
N LEU A 55 15.90 -7.47 3.88
CA LEU A 55 16.97 -7.98 4.73
C LEU A 55 16.44 -8.98 5.78
N VAL A 56 15.32 -8.66 6.43
CA VAL A 56 14.66 -9.56 7.38
C VAL A 56 14.20 -10.85 6.69
N TYR A 57 13.69 -10.75 5.47
CA TYR A 57 13.28 -11.93 4.69
C TYR A 57 14.46 -12.79 4.24
N LEU A 58 15.49 -12.18 3.63
CA LEU A 58 16.62 -12.91 3.06
C LEU A 58 17.57 -13.48 4.12
N ARG A 59 17.64 -12.85 5.29
CA ARG A 59 18.57 -13.19 6.37
C ARG A 59 19.97 -13.45 5.81
N LEU A 60 20.59 -12.45 5.20
CA LEU A 60 21.93 -12.61 4.63
C LEU A 60 23.00 -12.49 5.73
N GLY A 61 24.09 -13.26 5.61
CA GLY A 61 25.22 -13.22 6.55
C GLY A 61 24.81 -13.49 8.00
N ASP A 62 25.31 -12.67 8.91
CA ASP A 62 25.12 -12.82 10.36
C ASP A 62 23.65 -12.68 10.79
N LEU A 63 22.79 -12.05 9.97
CA LEU A 63 21.36 -11.94 10.25
C LEU A 63 20.67 -13.30 10.41
N ARG A 64 21.23 -14.39 9.85
CA ARG A 64 20.72 -15.75 10.06
C ARG A 64 20.81 -16.21 11.51
N TYR A 65 21.85 -15.78 12.21
CA TYR A 65 22.14 -16.19 13.58
C TYR A 65 21.62 -15.16 14.60
N ILE A 66 21.53 -13.89 14.21
CA ILE A 66 21.06 -12.80 15.08
C ILE A 66 19.53 -12.77 15.16
N LEU A 67 18.83 -12.92 14.03
CA LEU A 67 17.38 -12.80 14.01
C LEU A 67 16.72 -14.10 14.51
N PRO A 68 15.77 -14.03 15.47
CA PRO A 68 14.95 -15.19 15.87
C PRO A 68 14.21 -15.79 14.67
N PHE A 69 13.68 -17.01 14.79
CA PHE A 69 12.90 -17.60 13.69
C PHE A 69 11.66 -16.76 13.36
N ASN A 70 11.16 -16.86 12.12
CA ASN A 70 9.96 -16.13 11.66
C ASN A 70 8.77 -16.35 12.61
N PHE A 71 8.63 -17.57 13.12
CA PHE A 71 7.59 -17.93 14.09
C PHE A 71 7.70 -17.12 15.40
N ASP A 72 8.92 -16.87 15.88
CA ASP A 72 9.19 -16.12 17.11
C ASP A 72 9.02 -14.61 16.97
N MET A 73 9.06 -14.12 15.73
CA MET A 73 8.82 -12.71 15.40
C MET A 73 7.40 -12.45 14.90
N SER A 74 6.64 -13.49 14.56
CA SER A 74 5.28 -13.37 14.05
C SER A 74 4.32 -12.83 15.11
N PHE A 75 3.28 -12.15 14.63
CA PHE A 75 2.20 -11.65 15.46
C PHE A 75 1.47 -12.85 16.05
N ASN A 76 1.38 -12.93 17.37
CA ASN A 76 0.57 -13.93 18.05
C ASN A 76 -0.02 -13.29 19.32
N PRO A 77 -1.34 -13.14 19.43
CA PRO A 77 -1.96 -12.34 20.49
C PRO A 77 -1.74 -12.98 21.87
N TYR A 78 -1.76 -14.31 21.99
CA TYR A 78 -1.47 -15.01 23.24
C TYR A 78 -0.04 -14.77 23.71
N ARG A 79 0.95 -14.87 22.81
CA ARG A 79 2.36 -14.61 23.14
C ARG A 79 2.62 -13.14 23.49
N ILE A 80 1.89 -12.22 22.86
CA ILE A 80 1.99 -10.78 23.16
C ILE A 80 1.42 -10.48 24.54
N ILE A 81 0.20 -10.94 24.83
CA ILE A 81 -0.54 -10.60 26.05
C ILE A 81 -0.03 -11.43 27.23
N GLU A 82 -0.16 -12.75 27.17
CA GLU A 82 0.18 -13.66 28.27
C GLU A 82 1.70 -13.89 28.38
N GLY A 83 2.36 -13.95 27.23
CA GLY A 83 3.82 -14.15 27.18
C GLY A 83 4.64 -12.87 27.35
N GLY A 84 4.00 -11.69 27.40
CA GLY A 84 4.68 -10.39 27.49
C GLY A 84 5.61 -10.08 26.31
N GLN A 85 5.46 -10.75 25.16
CA GLN A 85 6.35 -10.62 24.00
C GLN A 85 5.94 -9.45 23.12
N TRP A 86 5.86 -8.25 23.70
CA TRP A 86 5.40 -7.02 23.04
C TRP A 86 6.22 -6.63 21.80
N THR A 87 7.48 -7.07 21.73
CA THR A 87 8.36 -6.88 20.57
C THR A 87 7.76 -7.45 19.29
N ARG A 88 6.90 -8.48 19.39
CA ARG A 88 6.18 -9.06 18.24
C ARG A 88 5.32 -8.05 17.49
N LEU A 89 4.75 -7.06 18.20
CA LEU A 89 3.98 -5.98 17.56
C LEU A 89 4.85 -5.15 16.60
N LEU A 90 6.15 -5.00 16.89
CA LEU A 90 7.08 -4.30 16.03
C LEU A 90 7.70 -5.21 14.97
N THR A 91 8.01 -6.46 15.30
CA THR A 91 8.76 -7.35 14.39
C THR A 91 7.87 -8.02 13.35
N SER A 92 6.62 -8.36 13.68
CA SER A 92 5.76 -9.12 12.78
C SER A 92 5.46 -8.46 11.44
N PRO A 93 5.35 -7.13 11.31
CA PRO A 93 5.20 -6.47 10.02
C PRO A 93 6.39 -6.69 9.07
N PHE A 94 7.59 -6.97 9.60
CA PHE A 94 8.80 -7.12 8.78
C PHE A 94 9.06 -8.57 8.34
N VAL A 95 8.40 -9.53 8.98
CA VAL A 95 8.48 -10.94 8.63
C VAL A 95 7.58 -11.22 7.43
N HIS A 96 8.03 -12.02 6.48
CA HIS A 96 7.22 -12.46 5.35
C HIS A 96 7.31 -13.98 5.21
N ALA A 97 6.17 -14.62 4.90
CA ALA A 97 6.07 -16.08 4.85
C ALA A 97 6.72 -16.70 3.61
N HIS A 98 6.65 -16.01 2.46
CA HIS A 98 7.17 -16.48 1.19
C HIS A 98 7.46 -15.31 0.23
N GLU A 99 8.12 -15.61 -0.89
CA GLU A 99 8.66 -14.61 -1.82
C GLU A 99 7.58 -13.71 -2.43
N ALA A 100 6.49 -14.32 -2.91
CA ALA A 100 5.36 -13.58 -3.47
C ALA A 100 4.70 -12.63 -2.46
N HIS A 101 4.67 -13.00 -1.17
CA HIS A 101 4.09 -12.17 -0.12
C HIS A 101 4.95 -10.93 0.11
N LEU A 102 6.29 -11.09 0.15
CA LEU A 102 7.21 -9.96 0.20
C LEU A 102 7.10 -9.10 -1.06
N PHE A 103 7.13 -9.70 -2.25
CA PHE A 103 7.05 -9.00 -3.52
C PHE A 103 5.82 -8.09 -3.59
N LEU A 104 4.62 -8.64 -3.36
CA LEU A 104 3.38 -7.85 -3.44
C LEU A 104 3.34 -6.71 -2.42
N ASN A 105 3.82 -6.94 -1.18
CA ASN A 105 3.91 -5.89 -0.17
C ASN A 105 4.88 -4.78 -0.58
N MET A 106 6.08 -5.16 -1.02
CA MET A 106 7.13 -4.21 -1.33
C MET A 106 6.87 -3.49 -2.65
N SER A 107 6.25 -4.11 -3.65
CA SER A 107 5.77 -3.43 -4.87
C SER A 107 4.68 -2.41 -4.54
N GLY A 108 3.73 -2.77 -3.67
CA GLY A 108 2.69 -1.84 -3.21
C GLY A 108 3.29 -0.65 -2.45
N LEU A 109 4.22 -0.91 -1.53
CA LEU A 109 4.93 0.14 -0.79
C LEU A 109 5.83 0.99 -1.69
N LEU A 110 6.53 0.38 -2.64
CA LEU A 110 7.39 1.08 -3.60
C LEU A 110 6.57 2.07 -4.43
N TRP A 111 5.44 1.64 -4.99
CA TRP A 111 4.61 2.50 -5.82
C TRP A 111 3.91 3.59 -4.99
N MET A 112 3.22 3.19 -3.92
CA MET A 112 2.41 4.11 -3.11
C MET A 112 3.27 4.96 -2.18
N GLY A 113 4.13 4.32 -1.38
CA GLY A 113 4.99 4.98 -0.40
C GLY A 113 5.89 6.03 -1.04
N SER A 114 6.48 5.73 -2.20
CA SER A 114 7.32 6.69 -2.92
C SER A 114 6.57 7.96 -3.27
N GLY A 115 5.34 7.84 -3.76
CA GLY A 115 4.52 9.00 -4.10
C GLY A 115 4.12 9.80 -2.86
N VAL A 116 3.72 9.12 -1.78
CA VAL A 116 3.31 9.79 -0.55
C VAL A 116 4.48 10.52 0.09
N GLU A 117 5.62 9.86 0.21
CA GLU A 117 6.83 10.43 0.78
C GLU A 117 7.27 11.70 0.05
N GLN A 118 7.24 11.69 -1.29
CA GLN A 118 7.53 12.88 -2.09
C GLN A 118 6.52 14.01 -1.85
N SER A 119 5.24 13.68 -1.62
CA SER A 119 4.19 14.69 -1.46
C SER A 119 4.25 15.42 -0.11
N MET A 120 4.69 14.74 0.96
CA MET A 120 4.69 15.31 2.33
C MET A 120 6.07 15.49 2.95
N GLY A 121 7.12 14.97 2.31
CA GLY A 121 8.47 14.92 2.84
C GLY A 121 8.71 13.71 3.76
N SER A 122 9.96 13.23 3.78
CA SER A 122 10.39 12.01 4.47
C SER A 122 10.11 12.00 5.96
N ALA A 123 10.28 13.11 6.68
CA ALA A 123 10.04 13.15 8.12
C ALA A 123 8.55 12.93 8.47
N LYS A 124 7.65 13.61 7.75
CA LYS A 124 6.19 13.44 7.95
C LYS A 124 5.75 12.04 7.54
N PHE A 125 6.29 11.52 6.44
CA PHE A 125 6.00 10.17 5.99
C PHE A 125 6.47 9.12 6.99
N ALA A 126 7.69 9.24 7.53
CA ALA A 126 8.19 8.36 8.59
C ALA A 126 7.29 8.39 9.83
N SER A 127 6.87 9.58 10.28
CA SER A 127 5.94 9.70 11.42
C SER A 127 4.58 9.06 11.13
N MET A 128 4.05 9.21 9.91
CA MET A 128 2.80 8.59 9.50
C MET A 128 2.94 7.07 9.50
N VAL A 129 3.99 6.51 8.89
CA VAL A 129 4.24 5.07 8.86
C VAL A 129 4.38 4.50 10.28
N ALA A 130 5.12 5.18 11.16
CA ALA A 130 5.28 4.76 12.55
C ALA A 130 3.93 4.72 13.29
N ALA A 131 3.11 5.77 13.13
CA ALA A 131 1.78 5.83 13.73
C ALA A 131 0.85 4.74 13.17
N LEU A 132 0.83 4.54 11.85
CA LEU A 132 0.01 3.50 11.22
C LEU A 132 0.47 2.09 11.60
N LEU A 133 1.77 1.86 11.78
CA LEU A 133 2.30 0.61 12.30
C LEU A 133 1.77 0.34 13.71
N GLY A 134 1.94 1.29 14.64
CA GLY A 134 1.44 1.14 16.00
C GLY A 134 -0.07 0.94 16.07
N LEU A 135 -0.85 1.76 15.35
CA LEU A 135 -2.30 1.67 15.32
C LEU A 135 -2.79 0.35 14.70
N SER A 136 -2.21 -0.09 13.58
CA SER A 136 -2.63 -1.34 12.92
C SER A 136 -2.39 -2.55 13.82
N GLN A 137 -1.22 -2.64 14.44
CA GLN A 137 -0.86 -3.74 15.33
C GLN A 137 -1.69 -3.73 16.61
N GLY A 138 -1.89 -2.56 17.22
CA GLY A 138 -2.72 -2.41 18.41
C GLY A 138 -4.20 -2.72 18.16
N ILE A 139 -4.77 -2.25 17.04
CA ILE A 139 -6.16 -2.54 16.68
C ILE A 139 -6.33 -4.02 16.33
N THR A 140 -5.41 -4.63 15.58
CA THR A 140 -5.47 -6.08 15.32
C THR A 140 -5.42 -6.88 16.63
N LEU A 141 -4.59 -6.49 17.60
CA LEU A 141 -4.54 -7.13 18.92
C LEU A 141 -5.86 -6.98 19.68
N LEU A 142 -6.45 -5.79 19.67
CA LEU A 142 -7.75 -5.53 20.28
C LEU A 142 -8.86 -6.36 19.63
N LEU A 143 -8.89 -6.43 18.29
CA LEU A 143 -9.86 -7.25 17.56
C LEU A 143 -9.74 -8.72 17.95
N CYS A 144 -8.52 -9.28 17.99
CA CYS A 144 -8.30 -10.65 18.46
C CYS A 144 -8.85 -10.86 19.87
N ARG A 145 -8.60 -9.90 20.79
CA ARG A 145 -9.06 -10.00 22.19
C ARG A 145 -10.58 -9.92 22.32
N VAL A 146 -11.22 -9.03 21.56
CA VAL A 146 -12.69 -8.90 21.54
C VAL A 146 -13.30 -10.19 21.01
N LEU A 147 -12.83 -10.71 19.88
CA LEU A 147 -13.36 -11.95 19.30
C LEU A 147 -13.16 -13.16 20.22
N GLU A 148 -12.01 -13.23 20.89
CA GLU A 148 -11.75 -14.23 21.92
C GLU A 148 -12.78 -14.15 23.06
N SER A 149 -13.06 -12.93 23.55
CA SER A 149 -14.03 -12.69 24.63
C SER A 149 -15.48 -13.03 24.26
N LEU A 150 -15.82 -13.02 22.97
CA LEU A 150 -17.13 -13.38 22.46
C LEU A 150 -17.37 -14.90 22.33
N GLY A 151 -16.42 -15.72 22.80
CA GLY A 151 -16.59 -17.18 22.87
C GLY A 151 -15.76 -17.98 21.86
N GLU A 152 -14.94 -17.32 21.03
CA GLU A 152 -14.01 -18.00 20.10
C GLU A 152 -12.63 -18.31 20.73
N GLY A 153 -12.60 -18.49 22.05
CA GLY A 153 -11.42 -18.41 22.93
C GLY A 153 -10.21 -19.30 22.59
N GLY A 154 -10.37 -20.31 21.73
CA GLY A 154 -9.26 -21.18 21.30
C GLY A 154 -8.59 -20.75 19.99
N HIS A 155 -9.31 -20.09 19.09
CA HIS A 155 -8.88 -19.94 17.69
C HIS A 155 -7.97 -18.72 17.50
N TYR A 156 -8.26 -17.62 18.20
CA TYR A 156 -7.50 -16.38 18.05
C TYR A 156 -6.20 -16.36 18.86
N ASN A 157 -6.11 -17.12 19.95
CA ASN A 157 -4.87 -17.29 20.72
C ASN A 157 -3.73 -17.94 19.93
N VAL A 158 -4.05 -18.76 18.94
CA VAL A 158 -3.08 -19.42 18.05
C VAL A 158 -2.98 -18.74 16.69
N HIS A 159 -3.59 -17.57 16.51
CA HIS A 159 -3.50 -16.83 15.26
C HIS A 159 -2.09 -16.30 15.05
N HIS A 160 -1.51 -16.61 13.89
CA HIS A 160 -0.23 -16.09 13.45
C HIS A 160 -0.41 -15.19 12.24
N ALA A 161 0.13 -13.97 12.31
CA ALA A 161 0.18 -13.06 11.18
C ALA A 161 1.58 -12.46 11.00
N VAL A 162 1.92 -12.19 9.75
CA VAL A 162 3.19 -11.60 9.34
C VAL A 162 2.93 -10.69 8.15
N GLY A 163 3.86 -9.77 7.88
CA GLY A 163 3.89 -8.96 6.67
C GLY A 163 3.45 -7.52 6.89
N PHE A 164 3.95 -6.64 6.04
CA PHE A 164 3.79 -5.19 6.18
C PHE A 164 2.41 -4.70 5.73
N SER A 165 1.54 -5.62 5.30
CA SER A 165 0.30 -5.33 4.58
C SER A 165 -0.70 -4.57 5.44
N GLY A 166 -0.77 -4.80 6.75
CA GLY A 166 -1.60 -4.01 7.66
C GLY A 166 -1.28 -2.51 7.58
N VAL A 167 0.00 -2.16 7.48
CA VAL A 167 0.45 -0.76 7.33
C VAL A 167 0.12 -0.23 5.94
N VAL A 168 0.29 -1.05 4.89
CA VAL A 168 -0.07 -0.68 3.51
C VAL A 168 -1.57 -0.42 3.37
N PHE A 169 -2.42 -1.29 3.94
CA PHE A 169 -3.87 -1.11 3.97
C PHE A 169 -4.25 0.16 4.73
N ALA A 170 -3.63 0.42 5.88
CA ALA A 170 -3.86 1.64 6.65
C ALA A 170 -3.49 2.91 5.85
N MET A 171 -2.34 2.90 5.19
CA MET A 171 -1.89 3.99 4.34
C MET A 171 -2.84 4.21 3.16
N LYS A 172 -3.26 3.13 2.50
CA LYS A 172 -4.22 3.19 1.40
C LYS A 172 -5.54 3.81 1.87
N THR A 173 -6.06 3.41 3.03
CA THR A 173 -7.27 4.02 3.62
C THR A 173 -7.08 5.52 3.84
N VAL A 174 -5.93 5.97 4.34
CA VAL A 174 -5.63 7.41 4.50
C VAL A 174 -5.72 8.14 3.15
N LEU A 175 -5.09 7.60 2.11
CA LEU A 175 -5.03 8.22 0.78
C LEU A 175 -6.36 8.25 0.04
N THR A 176 -7.21 7.25 0.27
CA THR A 176 -8.46 7.06 -0.45
C THR A 176 -9.66 7.69 0.25
N ALA A 177 -9.57 7.96 1.56
CA ALA A 177 -10.66 8.50 2.36
C ALA A 177 -11.22 9.85 1.88
N GLY A 178 -10.39 10.66 1.21
CA GLY A 178 -10.78 11.96 0.66
C GLY A 178 -10.75 12.05 -0.87
N GLY A 179 -10.53 10.93 -1.56
CA GLY A 179 -10.32 10.92 -3.01
C GLY A 179 -11.61 10.98 -3.82
N ASP A 180 -11.49 11.46 -5.06
CA ASP A 180 -12.59 11.53 -6.01
C ASP A 180 -12.98 10.12 -6.51
N ASP A 181 -14.22 9.94 -6.97
CA ASP A 181 -14.71 8.63 -7.46
C ASP A 181 -13.85 8.09 -8.62
N ILE A 182 -13.69 6.75 -8.67
CA ILE A 182 -12.98 6.05 -9.74
C ILE A 182 -13.90 5.10 -10.49
N VAL A 183 -13.51 4.68 -11.70
CA VAL A 183 -14.31 3.77 -12.53
C VAL A 183 -13.56 2.47 -12.86
N PRO A 184 -13.28 1.59 -11.87
CA PRO A 184 -12.69 0.29 -12.13
C PRO A 184 -13.67 -0.62 -12.89
N LEU A 185 -13.20 -1.28 -13.95
CA LEU A 185 -13.97 -2.27 -14.74
C LEU A 185 -15.34 -1.75 -15.24
N GLY A 186 -15.47 -0.44 -15.46
CA GLY A 186 -16.71 0.18 -15.96
C GLY A 186 -17.73 0.55 -14.87
N PHE A 187 -17.45 0.29 -13.59
CA PHE A 187 -18.34 0.64 -12.48
C PHE A 187 -17.82 1.86 -11.72
N ILE A 188 -18.69 2.85 -11.48
CA ILE A 188 -18.35 4.01 -10.64
C ILE A 188 -18.26 3.54 -9.19
N MET A 189 -17.07 3.60 -8.61
CA MET A 189 -16.78 3.26 -7.23
C MET A 189 -16.13 4.46 -6.54
N PRO A 190 -16.72 4.98 -5.45
CA PRO A 190 -16.05 5.96 -4.62
C PRO A 190 -14.70 5.45 -4.11
N LEU A 191 -13.63 6.24 -4.28
CA LEU A 191 -12.25 5.80 -4.01
C LEU A 191 -12.08 5.28 -2.58
N LYS A 192 -12.81 5.84 -1.62
CA LYS A 192 -12.86 5.41 -0.21
C LYS A 192 -13.24 3.93 -0.01
N TYR A 193 -13.91 3.29 -0.97
CA TYR A 193 -14.29 1.87 -0.90
C TYR A 193 -13.27 0.93 -1.53
N THR A 194 -12.24 1.45 -2.21
CA THR A 194 -11.24 0.60 -2.88
C THR A 194 -10.46 -0.29 -1.93
N THR A 195 -10.13 0.20 -0.73
CA THR A 195 -9.43 -0.61 0.28
C THR A 195 -10.33 -1.73 0.82
N TRP A 196 -11.64 -1.50 0.91
CA TRP A 196 -12.61 -2.53 1.29
C TRP A 196 -12.81 -3.57 0.18
N ALA A 197 -12.91 -3.12 -1.07
CA ALA A 197 -12.98 -4.02 -2.23
C ALA A 197 -11.72 -4.88 -2.35
N GLU A 198 -10.54 -4.32 -2.10
CA GLU A 198 -9.28 -5.06 -2.06
C GLU A 198 -9.23 -6.05 -0.90
N LEU A 199 -9.74 -5.70 0.29
CA LEU A 199 -9.86 -6.65 1.40
C LEU A 199 -10.66 -7.89 0.97
N LEU A 200 -11.83 -7.67 0.35
CA LEU A 200 -12.68 -8.76 -0.13
C LEU A 200 -11.98 -9.58 -1.21
N LEU A 201 -11.42 -8.92 -2.23
CA LEU A 201 -10.71 -9.59 -3.32
C LEU A 201 -9.55 -10.43 -2.80
N ASN A 202 -8.77 -9.88 -1.87
CA ASN A 202 -7.64 -10.58 -1.26
C ASN A 202 -8.08 -11.81 -0.47
N GLN A 203 -9.26 -11.81 0.17
CA GLN A 203 -9.76 -13.02 0.83
C GLN A 203 -10.22 -14.10 -0.16
N LEU A 204 -10.68 -13.70 -1.34
CA LEU A 204 -11.07 -14.64 -2.40
C LEU A 204 -9.84 -15.25 -3.10
N THR A 205 -8.77 -14.47 -3.29
CA THR A 205 -7.59 -14.90 -4.04
C THR A 205 -6.47 -15.46 -3.17
N VAL A 206 -6.34 -14.97 -1.93
CA VAL A 206 -5.29 -15.36 -0.96
C VAL A 206 -5.94 -15.65 0.40
N PRO A 207 -6.72 -16.75 0.53
CA PRO A 207 -7.53 -17.06 1.71
C PRO A 207 -6.71 -17.33 2.98
N HIS A 208 -5.39 -17.54 2.85
CA HIS A 208 -4.48 -17.72 3.98
C HIS A 208 -3.88 -16.42 4.52
N SER A 209 -4.19 -15.28 3.90
CA SER A 209 -3.75 -13.97 4.37
C SER A 209 -4.52 -13.55 5.64
N SER A 210 -3.87 -12.76 6.51
CA SER A 210 -4.49 -12.38 7.78
C SER A 210 -5.61 -11.35 7.58
N PHE A 211 -6.87 -11.82 7.59
CA PHE A 211 -8.05 -10.96 7.54
C PHE A 211 -8.02 -9.90 8.64
N LEU A 212 -7.78 -10.29 9.90
CA LEU A 212 -7.74 -9.38 11.03
C LEU A 212 -6.55 -8.39 10.96
N GLY A 213 -5.43 -8.79 10.35
CA GLY A 213 -4.32 -7.89 10.06
C GLY A 213 -4.71 -6.78 9.08
N HIS A 214 -5.35 -7.14 7.96
CA HIS A 214 -5.80 -6.15 6.97
C HIS A 214 -6.96 -5.29 7.47
N LEU A 215 -7.94 -5.88 8.17
CA LEU A 215 -9.03 -5.16 8.80
C LEU A 215 -8.50 -4.17 9.86
N GLY A 216 -7.57 -4.60 10.71
CA GLY A 216 -6.89 -3.72 11.66
C GLY A 216 -6.14 -2.59 10.98
N GLY A 217 -5.54 -2.84 9.81
CA GLY A 217 -4.97 -1.81 8.94
C GLY A 217 -6.00 -0.76 8.50
N ILE A 218 -7.13 -1.18 7.92
CA ILE A 218 -8.18 -0.26 7.48
C ILE A 218 -8.68 0.61 8.64
N LEU A 219 -8.98 -0.02 9.78
CA LEU A 219 -9.43 0.69 10.98
C LEU A 219 -8.36 1.64 11.52
N ALA A 220 -7.08 1.27 11.45
CA ALA A 220 -5.96 2.14 11.80
C ALA A 220 -5.87 3.37 10.89
N GLY A 221 -6.14 3.23 9.59
CA GLY A 221 -6.21 4.36 8.67
C GLY A 221 -7.31 5.36 9.06
N TYR A 222 -8.51 4.87 9.39
CA TYR A 222 -9.59 5.73 9.90
C TYR A 222 -9.25 6.37 11.25
N ALA A 223 -8.67 5.60 12.18
CA ALA A 223 -8.22 6.11 13.47
C ALA A 223 -7.18 7.23 13.30
N TYR A 224 -6.20 7.03 12.41
CA TYR A 224 -5.19 8.04 12.10
C TYR A 224 -5.81 9.33 11.54
N ILE A 225 -6.75 9.23 10.59
CA ILE A 225 -7.49 10.40 10.08
C ILE A 225 -8.22 11.12 11.21
N GLY A 226 -8.89 10.36 12.09
CA GLY A 226 -9.60 10.89 13.26
C GLY A 226 -8.67 11.65 14.20
N LEU A 227 -7.56 11.03 14.60
CA LEU A 227 -6.55 11.63 15.47
C LEU A 227 -5.93 12.87 14.83
N ASN A 228 -5.57 12.82 13.54
CA ASN A 228 -5.04 13.97 12.81
C ASN A 228 -6.02 15.15 12.82
N ARG A 229 -7.33 14.89 12.68
CA ARG A 229 -8.36 15.95 12.77
C ARG A 229 -8.52 16.50 14.19
N LEU A 230 -8.51 15.63 15.19
CA LEU A 230 -8.69 16.01 16.61
C LEU A 230 -7.54 16.90 17.10
N PHE A 231 -6.31 16.59 16.71
CA PHE A 231 -5.12 17.34 17.13
C PHE A 231 -4.72 18.47 16.16
N GLY A 232 -5.59 18.82 15.21
CA GLY A 232 -5.30 19.91 14.25
C GLY A 232 -4.08 19.65 13.38
N GLY A 233 -3.80 18.39 13.07
CA GLY A 233 -2.68 17.96 12.24
C GLY A 233 -2.76 18.48 10.80
N ALA A 234 -1.63 18.35 10.10
CA ALA A 234 -1.46 18.87 8.74
C ALA A 234 -2.40 18.20 7.73
N ASP A 235 -2.54 18.82 6.56
CA ASP A 235 -3.31 18.26 5.44
C ASP A 235 -2.76 16.88 5.07
N LEU A 236 -3.68 15.92 4.91
CA LEU A 236 -3.35 14.56 4.54
C LEU A 236 -3.22 14.44 3.02
N PRO A 237 -2.33 13.55 2.53
CA PRO A 237 -2.22 13.24 1.12
C PRO A 237 -3.51 12.56 0.66
N THR A 238 -3.98 12.94 -0.51
CA THR A 238 -5.14 12.32 -1.15
C THR A 238 -4.79 11.92 -2.57
N MET A 239 -5.21 10.72 -2.96
CA MET A 239 -5.09 10.27 -4.35
C MET A 239 -6.11 11.01 -5.22
N THR A 240 -5.63 11.68 -6.27
CA THR A 240 -6.47 12.34 -7.27
C THR A 240 -6.19 11.77 -8.66
N PHE A 241 -7.24 11.52 -9.42
CA PHE A 241 -7.15 11.15 -10.82
C PHE A 241 -7.35 12.41 -11.65
N THR A 242 -6.29 12.90 -12.27
CA THR A 242 -6.45 13.93 -13.29
C THR A 242 -6.77 13.23 -14.61
N PRO A 243 -7.95 13.49 -15.23
CA PRO A 243 -8.16 13.04 -16.60
C PRO A 243 -7.06 13.65 -17.47
N PRO A 244 -6.61 12.94 -18.53
CA PRO A 244 -5.63 13.50 -19.45
C PRO A 244 -6.13 14.86 -19.96
N PRO A 245 -5.25 15.84 -20.18
CA PRO A 245 -5.64 17.15 -20.67
C PRO A 245 -6.47 16.95 -21.93
N GLY A 246 -7.78 17.20 -21.81
CA GLY A 246 -8.70 17.02 -22.91
C GLY A 246 -8.21 17.88 -24.06
N ARG A 247 -8.18 17.32 -25.27
CA ARG A 247 -8.06 18.12 -26.50
C ARG A 247 -9.04 19.27 -26.34
N GLY A 248 -8.51 20.48 -26.22
CA GLY A 248 -9.31 21.67 -25.97
C GLY A 248 -10.50 21.62 -26.91
N ARG A 249 -11.70 21.59 -26.33
CA ARG A 249 -12.92 21.85 -27.09
C ARG A 249 -12.67 23.22 -27.69
N ALA A 250 -12.29 23.26 -28.96
CA ALA A 250 -12.10 24.50 -29.66
C ALA A 250 -13.42 25.24 -29.51
N ASN A 251 -13.41 26.34 -28.77
CA ASN A 251 -14.50 27.29 -28.75
C ASN A 251 -14.79 27.59 -30.21
N HIS A 252 -15.86 27.03 -30.76
CA HIS A 252 -16.45 27.47 -32.01
C HIS A 252 -17.05 28.86 -31.72
N GLY A 253 -16.14 29.84 -31.63
CA GLY A 253 -16.47 31.23 -31.76
C GLY A 253 -17.12 31.38 -33.12
N ARG A 254 -18.40 31.68 -33.11
CA ARG A 254 -19.23 31.99 -34.27
C ARG A 254 -18.67 33.25 -34.94
N ARG A 255 -17.60 33.13 -35.72
CA ARG A 255 -17.07 34.19 -36.57
C ARG A 255 -17.80 34.12 -37.91
N ARG A 256 -18.55 35.18 -38.20
CA ARG A 256 -19.15 35.47 -39.50
C ARG A 256 -18.08 35.38 -40.59
N ALA A 257 -18.35 34.60 -41.62
CA ALA A 257 -17.56 34.56 -42.84
C ALA A 257 -17.94 35.75 -43.74
N SER A 258 -16.95 36.56 -44.12
CA SER A 258 -16.98 37.39 -45.33
C SER A 258 -16.08 36.72 -46.35
N ALA A 259 -16.65 36.42 -47.52
CA ALA A 259 -16.02 35.71 -48.63
C ALA A 259 -14.91 36.54 -49.31
N GLY A 260 -13.89 35.87 -49.82
CA GLY A 260 -12.89 36.48 -50.71
C GLY A 260 -11.74 35.57 -51.13
N ARG A 261 -11.94 34.89 -52.27
CA ARG A 261 -10.98 34.48 -53.34
C ARG A 261 -9.76 33.57 -53.02
N GLU A 262 -9.47 32.72 -54.01
CA GLU A 262 -8.63 31.50 -54.01
C GLU A 262 -7.25 31.72 -54.75
N PRO A 263 -6.38 30.71 -55.03
CA PRO A 263 -5.01 30.49 -54.49
C PRO A 263 -3.88 30.70 -55.57
N PRO A 264 -2.57 30.27 -55.47
CA PRO A 264 -2.11 28.85 -55.40
C PRO A 264 -0.77 28.50 -54.65
N ARG A 265 -0.63 27.20 -54.34
CA ARG A 265 0.57 26.30 -54.26
C ARG A 265 1.87 26.70 -53.52
N ALA A 266 2.24 25.90 -52.51
CA ALA A 266 3.61 25.34 -52.37
C ALA A 266 3.61 24.09 -51.47
N LEU A 267 4.13 22.99 -52.02
CA LEU A 267 4.44 21.73 -51.37
C LEU A 267 5.55 21.97 -50.32
N HIS A 268 5.31 21.67 -49.05
CA HIS A 268 6.36 21.54 -48.04
C HIS A 268 6.14 20.25 -47.26
N VAL A 269 6.85 19.21 -47.70
CA VAL A 269 7.08 18.00 -46.93
C VAL A 269 8.02 18.37 -45.79
N LYS A 270 7.49 18.54 -44.57
CA LYS A 270 8.27 18.52 -43.33
C LYS A 270 7.91 17.28 -42.56
N THR A 271 8.71 16.25 -42.79
CA THR A 271 9.22 15.26 -41.85
C THR A 271 8.36 15.01 -40.61
N LEU A 272 7.55 13.94 -40.69
CA LEU A 272 7.11 13.18 -39.53
C LEU A 272 8.33 12.69 -38.75
N LEU A 273 8.70 13.40 -37.69
CA LEU A 273 9.30 12.76 -36.52
C LEU A 273 8.22 12.72 -35.46
N SER A 274 7.55 11.56 -35.48
CA SER A 274 6.62 11.03 -34.50
C SER A 274 6.97 11.52 -33.08
N ARG A 275 6.20 12.49 -32.60
CA ARG A 275 5.95 12.60 -31.16
C ARG A 275 5.27 11.30 -30.77
N GLY A 276 5.94 10.51 -29.95
CA GLY A 276 5.32 9.40 -29.24
C GLY A 276 4.25 9.95 -28.31
N ASP A 277 3.06 10.23 -28.85
CA ASP A 277 1.83 10.37 -28.11
C ASP A 277 1.46 8.98 -27.58
N THR A 278 2.15 8.57 -26.52
CA THR A 278 1.81 7.36 -25.77
C THR A 278 0.51 7.61 -25.03
N TYR A 279 -0.52 6.88 -25.45
CA TYR A 279 -1.69 6.41 -24.70
C TYR A 279 -2.03 7.21 -23.44
N GLY A 280 -3.17 7.92 -23.48
CA GLY A 280 -3.77 8.59 -22.32
C GLY A 280 -4.11 7.60 -21.20
N LEU A 281 -3.10 7.25 -20.41
CA LEU A 281 -3.24 6.67 -19.09
C LEU A 281 -3.59 7.82 -18.15
N PHE A 282 -4.61 7.62 -17.32
CA PHE A 282 -4.90 8.53 -16.22
C PHE A 282 -3.62 8.73 -15.39
N GLU A 283 -3.14 9.96 -15.24
CA GLU A 283 -2.08 10.24 -14.29
C GLU A 283 -2.67 10.24 -12.87
N ILE A 284 -2.18 9.32 -12.04
CA ILE A 284 -2.45 9.31 -10.62
C ILE A 284 -1.52 10.35 -9.98
N ARG A 285 -2.10 11.46 -9.52
CA ARG A 285 -1.36 12.52 -8.85
C ARG A 285 -1.79 12.62 -7.40
N LEU A 286 -0.81 12.65 -6.50
CA LEU A 286 -1.07 12.94 -5.10
C LEU A 286 -1.18 14.45 -4.91
N ARG A 287 -2.24 14.89 -4.25
CA ARG A 287 -2.39 16.28 -3.79
C ARG A 287 -2.69 16.26 -2.30
N THR A 288 -2.10 17.19 -1.56
CA THR A 288 -2.60 17.56 -0.23
C THR A 288 -3.89 18.36 -0.42
N ARG A 289 -5.01 17.88 0.13
CA ARG A 289 -6.28 18.59 0.15
C ARG A 289 -6.70 18.86 1.58
N ARG A 290 -7.19 20.07 1.84
CA ARG A 290 -7.92 20.40 3.06
C ARG A 290 -9.27 19.68 3.02
N LEU A 291 -9.43 18.62 3.79
CA LEU A 291 -10.74 17.99 3.99
C LEU A 291 -11.64 19.03 4.65
N GLN A 292 -12.64 19.54 3.91
CA GLN A 292 -13.55 20.56 4.41
C GLN A 292 -14.21 20.06 5.70
N ARG A 293 -14.18 20.91 6.75
CA ARG A 293 -14.94 20.67 7.97
C ARG A 293 -16.42 20.63 7.57
N PHE A 294 -17.05 19.48 7.66
CA PHE A 294 -18.51 19.42 7.75
C PHE A 294 -18.89 20.08 9.08
N HIS A 295 -19.14 21.39 9.07
CA HIS A 295 -19.97 22.00 10.09
C HIS A 295 -21.39 21.47 9.87
N ARG A 296 -21.98 20.99 10.97
CA ARG A 296 -23.37 20.50 11.05
C ARG A 296 -24.35 21.55 10.54
#